data_AF-A0A2E8B3N3-F1
#
_entry.id   AF-A0A2E8B3N3-F1
#
_cell.length_a   1.000
_cell.length_b   1.000
_cell.length_c   1.000
_cell.angle_alpha   90.00
_cell.angle_beta   90.00
_cell.angle_gamma   90.00
#
_symmetry.space_group_name_H-M   'P 1'
#
loop_
_entity.id
_entity.type
_entity.pdbx_description
1 polymer ?
#
loop_
_entity_poly.entity_id
_entity_poly.type
_entity_poly.pdbx_seq_one_letter_code
_entity_poly.pdbx_strand_id
1 'polypeptide(L)'
;MCRGASARYRIENILRLDATEKKATKIKGENQQKVLVSPRIRVKLLAQICQRLGTSLEAGIDARRAWSGEANKGPRGHRRLVSEIRDAVLAGESMADAIARTGGYFPNLFQEMVDVGEQTGNVDQVLLRLAEHYEGEIKLRRTFLAGMAWPLLQLAATTI
;
A
#
# COMPACT_ATOMS: atom_id res chain seq x y z
N MET A 1 -33.11 47.88 40.10
CA MET A 1 -33.58 48.89 39.13
C MET A 1 -32.76 48.78 37.85
N CYS A 2 -33.48 48.83 36.72
CA CYS A 2 -33.14 48.37 35.38
C CYS A 2 -31.86 48.94 34.77
N ARG A 3 -30.99 48.07 34.20
CA ARG A 3 -30.12 48.37 33.04
C ARG A 3 -29.80 47.08 32.29
N GLY A 4 -30.16 47.00 31.01
CA GLY A 4 -29.85 45.83 30.19
C GLY A 4 -30.61 45.75 28.87
N ALA A 5 -30.71 46.88 28.16
CA ALA A 5 -31.10 46.86 26.76
C ALA A 5 -29.97 46.22 25.94
N SER A 6 -30.09 44.93 25.61
CA SER A 6 -29.49 44.39 24.39
C SER A 6 -30.01 42.97 24.12
N ALA A 7 -30.44 42.74 22.88
CA ALA A 7 -30.70 41.44 22.27
C ALA A 7 -31.86 40.62 22.90
N ARG A 8 -33.14 40.83 22.59
CA ARG A 8 -33.74 41.09 21.27
C ARG A 8 -33.13 40.30 20.11
N TYR A 9 -32.87 39.00 20.29
CA TYR A 9 -32.77 38.01 19.19
C TYR A 9 -32.57 36.57 19.73
N ARG A 10 -33.53 36.00 20.47
CA ARG A 10 -33.31 34.67 21.10
C ARG A 10 -34.51 33.73 21.17
N ILE A 11 -35.48 33.83 20.26
CA ILE A 11 -36.54 32.80 20.16
C ILE A 11 -36.80 32.33 18.71
N GLU A 12 -36.11 32.87 17.69
CA GLU A 12 -36.32 32.45 16.30
C GLU A 12 -35.02 31.97 15.61
N ASN A 13 -34.32 30.99 16.20
CA ASN A 13 -33.21 30.31 15.51
C ASN A 13 -32.76 28.96 16.11
N ILE A 14 -33.69 28.13 16.60
CA ILE A 14 -33.38 26.76 17.12
C ILE A 14 -34.03 25.69 16.22
N LEU A 15 -34.07 25.90 14.91
CA LEU A 15 -34.42 24.86 13.92
C LEU A 15 -33.54 25.02 12.66
N ARG A 16 -32.23 25.20 12.90
CA ARG A 16 -31.16 25.12 11.89
C ARG A 16 -30.07 24.12 12.32
N LEU A 17 -30.48 22.91 12.72
CA LEU A 17 -29.56 21.81 13.06
C LEU A 17 -29.76 20.55 12.23
N ASP A 18 -30.24 20.66 10.98
CA ASP A 18 -30.29 19.54 10.02
C ASP A 18 -29.70 19.90 8.63
N ALA A 19 -28.86 20.94 8.54
CA ALA A 19 -28.40 21.50 7.25
C ALA A 19 -26.87 21.53 7.06
N THR A 20 -26.13 20.58 7.63
CA THR A 20 -24.67 20.42 7.39
C THR A 20 -24.26 19.05 6.84
N GLU A 21 -25.19 18.23 6.35
CA GLU A 21 -24.85 16.97 5.65
C GLU A 21 -24.81 17.07 4.12
N LYS A 22 -24.94 18.28 3.56
CA LYS A 22 -24.91 18.47 2.10
C LYS A 22 -23.95 19.57 1.70
N LYS A 23 -22.67 19.21 1.50
CA LYS A 23 -21.76 19.66 0.42
C LYS A 23 -20.27 19.64 0.85
N ALA A 24 -19.67 18.45 0.80
CA ALA A 24 -18.24 18.17 0.53
C ALA A 24 -18.14 16.65 0.66
N THR A 25 -17.85 15.81 -0.33
CA THR A 25 -17.11 16.03 -1.56
C THR A 25 -17.59 15.00 -2.57
N LYS A 26 -18.07 15.52 -3.69
CA LYS A 26 -18.39 14.81 -4.92
C LYS A 26 -17.10 14.22 -5.49
N ILE A 27 -16.75 12.98 -5.12
CA ILE A 27 -15.83 12.18 -5.96
C ILE A 27 -16.70 11.52 -7.03
N LYS A 28 -16.82 12.29 -8.10
CA LYS A 28 -17.26 11.97 -9.44
C LYS A 28 -16.89 10.53 -9.82
N GLY A 29 -17.91 9.75 -10.15
CA GLY A 29 -17.74 8.48 -10.84
C GLY A 29 -17.03 8.71 -12.18
N GLU A 30 -15.83 8.14 -12.30
CA GLU A 30 -15.16 7.91 -13.57
C GLU A 30 -14.76 6.43 -13.63
N ASN A 31 -15.58 5.67 -14.37
CA ASN A 31 -15.13 4.57 -15.21
C ASN A 31 -14.45 3.35 -14.54
N GLN A 32 -15.22 2.60 -13.74
CA GLN A 32 -14.86 1.27 -13.21
C GLN A 32 -14.91 0.14 -14.26
N GLN A 33 -14.60 0.43 -15.54
CA GLN A 33 -14.68 -0.55 -16.62
C GLN A 33 -13.37 -0.64 -17.41
N LYS A 34 -12.30 -1.00 -16.71
CA LYS A 34 -11.11 -1.64 -17.29
C LYS A 34 -10.24 -2.31 -16.21
N VAL A 35 -10.84 -3.16 -15.37
CA VAL A 35 -10.07 -4.13 -14.57
C VAL A 35 -9.75 -5.33 -15.47
N LEU A 36 -9.02 -5.10 -16.56
CA LEU A 36 -8.54 -6.17 -17.43
C LEU A 36 -7.19 -6.63 -16.87
N VAL A 37 -7.25 -7.51 -15.86
CA VAL A 37 -6.10 -8.26 -15.32
C VAL A 37 -4.86 -7.39 -15.08
N SER A 38 -4.92 -6.50 -14.09
CA SER A 38 -3.70 -5.84 -13.61
C SER A 38 -2.69 -6.93 -13.22
N PRO A 39 -1.47 -6.94 -13.79
CA PRO A 39 -0.47 -7.93 -13.45
C PRO A 39 -0.17 -7.80 -11.96
N ARG A 40 -0.32 -8.87 -11.18
CA ARG A 40 0.05 -8.86 -9.76
C ARG A 40 1.54 -9.14 -9.60
N ILE A 41 2.18 -8.45 -8.66
CA ILE A 41 3.57 -8.76 -8.29
C ILE A 41 3.68 -10.18 -7.73
N ARG A 42 4.75 -10.90 -8.12
CA ARG A 42 5.09 -12.18 -7.49
C ARG A 42 5.51 -11.93 -6.05
N VAL A 43 4.96 -12.68 -5.09
CA VAL A 43 5.27 -12.54 -3.65
C VAL A 43 6.78 -12.58 -3.38
N LYS A 44 7.53 -13.44 -4.09
CA LYS A 44 9.00 -13.49 -4.00
C LYS A 44 9.67 -12.17 -4.38
N LEU A 45 9.22 -11.51 -5.44
CA LEU A 45 9.77 -10.23 -5.88
C LEU A 45 9.40 -9.12 -4.89
N LEU A 46 8.17 -9.15 -4.38
CA LEU A 46 7.71 -8.20 -3.36
C LEU A 46 8.58 -8.29 -2.09
N ALA A 47 8.77 -9.49 -1.53
CA ALA A 47 9.63 -9.72 -0.37
C ALA A 47 11.05 -9.19 -0.58
N GLN A 48 11.66 -9.46 -1.75
CA GLN A 48 13.01 -9.00 -2.08
C GLN A 48 13.12 -7.48 -2.19
N ILE A 49 12.08 -6.80 -2.67
CA ILE A 49 12.07 -5.34 -2.77
C ILE A 49 11.89 -4.74 -1.38
N CYS A 50 10.94 -5.23 -0.59
CA CYS A 50 10.75 -4.82 0.80
C CYS A 50 12.05 -4.95 1.61
N GLN A 51 12.73 -6.09 1.51
CA GLN A 51 13.98 -6.32 2.24
C GLN A 51 15.06 -5.32 1.82
N ARG A 52 15.27 -5.13 0.51
CA ARG A 52 16.33 -4.26 0.00
C ARG A 52 16.05 -2.79 0.30
N LEU A 53 14.80 -2.34 0.16
CA LEU A 53 14.40 -0.98 0.51
C LEU A 53 14.50 -0.76 2.01
N GLY A 54 13.98 -1.70 2.83
CA GLY A 54 14.06 -1.64 4.28
C GLY A 54 15.49 -1.54 4.78
N THR A 55 16.38 -2.46 4.38
CA THR A 55 17.81 -2.43 4.77
C THR A 55 18.52 -1.18 4.26
N SER A 56 18.17 -0.68 3.07
CA SER A 56 18.75 0.54 2.52
C SER A 56 18.35 1.76 3.37
N LEU A 57 17.08 1.88 3.72
CA LEU A 57 16.54 2.99 4.52
C LEU A 57 17.03 2.93 5.96
N GLU A 58 17.09 1.73 6.55
CA GLU A 58 17.66 1.49 7.89
C GLU A 58 19.13 1.89 7.94
N ALA A 59 19.88 1.68 6.86
CA ALA A 59 21.26 2.14 6.71
C ALA A 59 21.38 3.67 6.48
N GLY A 60 20.28 4.42 6.52
CA GLY A 60 20.24 5.86 6.35
C GLY A 60 20.32 6.33 4.89
N ILE A 61 20.15 5.43 3.91
CA ILE A 61 20.10 5.82 2.50
C ILE A 61 18.75 6.49 2.23
N ASP A 62 18.79 7.65 1.58
CA ASP A 62 17.59 8.38 1.16
C ASP A 62 16.65 7.51 0.31
N ALA A 63 15.35 7.54 0.60
CA ALA A 63 14.32 6.80 -0.12
C ALA A 63 14.38 7.00 -1.63
N ARG A 64 14.68 8.22 -2.09
CA ARG A 64 14.82 8.57 -3.51
C ARG A 64 15.92 7.75 -4.19
N ARG A 65 17.03 7.54 -3.48
CA ARG A 65 18.16 6.74 -3.96
C ARG A 65 17.88 5.24 -3.87
N ALA A 66 17.20 4.80 -2.81
CA ALA A 66 16.78 3.41 -2.64
C ALA A 66 15.88 2.94 -3.80
N TRP A 67 14.85 3.73 -4.14
CA TRP A 67 13.95 3.46 -5.27
C TRP A 67 14.66 3.49 -6.63
N SER A 68 15.66 4.35 -6.80
CA SER A 68 16.49 4.39 -8.01
C SER A 68 17.26 3.08 -8.24
N GLY A 69 17.71 2.44 -7.16
CA GLY A 69 18.35 1.12 -7.21
C GLY A 69 17.39 0.00 -7.63
N GLU A 70 16.10 0.12 -7.33
CA GLU A 70 15.08 -0.90 -7.63
C GLU A 70 14.45 -0.72 -9.02
N ALA A 71 14.35 0.51 -9.54
CA ALA A 71 13.73 0.81 -10.84
C ALA A 71 14.32 0.04 -12.03
N ASN A 72 15.58 -0.39 -11.94
CA ASN A 72 16.26 -1.13 -13.01
C ASN A 72 16.19 -2.66 -12.90
N LYS A 73 15.53 -3.20 -11.87
CA LYS A 73 15.49 -4.64 -11.60
C LYS A 73 14.15 -5.24 -12.03
N GLY A 74 14.14 -6.54 -12.38
CA GLY A 74 12.90 -7.29 -12.66
C GLY A 74 12.32 -7.15 -14.08
N PRO A 75 11.11 -7.71 -14.32
CA PRO A 75 10.45 -7.72 -15.64
C PRO A 75 10.10 -6.32 -16.17
N ARG A 76 9.91 -6.17 -17.49
CA ARG A 76 9.58 -4.88 -18.13
C ARG A 76 8.40 -4.13 -17.49
N GLY A 77 7.30 -4.83 -17.19
CA GLY A 77 6.13 -4.23 -16.55
C GLY A 77 6.41 -3.75 -15.11
N HIS A 78 7.22 -4.50 -14.36
CA HIS A 78 7.64 -4.12 -13.02
C HIS A 78 8.53 -2.88 -13.03
N ARG A 79 9.55 -2.86 -13.89
CA ARG A 79 10.48 -1.73 -14.03
C ARG A 79 9.75 -0.43 -14.34
N ARG A 80 8.74 -0.49 -15.21
CA ARG A 80 7.92 0.67 -15.54
C ARG A 80 7.21 1.22 -14.30
N LEU A 81 6.47 0.36 -13.58
CA LEU A 81 5.70 0.78 -12.40
C LEU A 81 6.60 1.29 -11.26
N VAL A 82 7.74 0.63 -11.03
CA VAL A 82 8.71 1.09 -10.02
C VAL A 82 9.40 2.38 -10.44
N SER A 83 9.62 2.60 -11.74
CA SER A 83 10.14 3.89 -12.24
C SER A 83 9.13 5.01 -12.03
N GLU A 84 7.84 4.76 -12.27
CA GLU A 84 6.77 5.71 -11.99
C GLU A 84 6.71 6.08 -10.49
N ILE A 85 6.86 5.10 -9.59
CA ILE A 85 6.95 5.35 -8.13
C ILE A 85 8.21 6.16 -7.79
N ARG A 86 9.37 5.78 -8.32
CA ARG A 86 10.62 6.50 -8.12
C ARG A 86 10.48 7.97 -8.52
N ASP A 87 9.90 8.23 -9.68
CA ASP A 87 9.77 9.60 -10.21
C ASP A 87 8.83 10.44 -9.35
N ALA A 88 7.74 9.85 -8.85
CA ALA A 88 6.84 10.51 -7.89
C ALA A 88 7.54 10.83 -6.56
N VAL A 89 8.28 9.87 -5.98
CA VAL A 89 9.03 10.08 -4.73
C VAL A 89 10.17 11.10 -4.92
N LEU A 90 10.81 11.12 -6.09
CA LEU A 90 11.82 12.13 -6.45
C LEU A 90 11.21 13.54 -6.57
N ALA A 91 9.96 13.64 -7.06
CA ALA A 91 9.20 14.88 -7.12
C ALA A 91 8.69 15.35 -5.75
N GLY A 92 8.82 14.53 -4.71
CA GLY A 92 8.34 14.83 -3.35
C GLY A 92 6.87 14.48 -3.12
N GLU A 93 6.26 13.68 -4.00
CA GLU A 93 4.95 13.08 -3.74
C GLU A 93 5.05 12.01 -2.64
N SER A 94 3.93 11.74 -1.96
CA SER A 94 3.84 10.65 -0.98
C SER A 94 4.15 9.30 -1.64
N MET A 95 4.94 8.50 -0.96
CA MET A 95 5.26 7.13 -1.38
C MET A 95 3.99 6.26 -1.42
N ALA A 96 3.12 6.39 -0.43
CA ALA A 96 1.86 5.66 -0.37
C ALA A 96 0.95 5.98 -1.57
N ASP A 97 0.80 7.28 -1.90
CA ASP A 97 0.01 7.73 -3.05
C ASP A 97 0.59 7.21 -4.37
N ALA A 98 1.92 7.26 -4.52
CA ALA A 98 2.60 6.75 -5.71
C ALA A 98 2.39 5.24 -5.91
N ILE A 99 2.43 4.46 -4.82
CA ILE A 99 2.18 3.02 -4.87
C ILE A 99 0.70 2.75 -5.19
N ALA A 100 -0.24 3.49 -4.60
CA ALA A 100 -1.68 3.32 -4.83
C ALA A 100 -2.06 3.55 -6.31
N ARG A 101 -1.37 4.47 -7.01
CA ARG A 101 -1.57 4.76 -8.44
C ARG A 101 -1.24 3.57 -9.36
N THR A 102 -0.53 2.54 -8.90
CA THR A 102 -0.17 1.37 -9.72
C THR A 102 -1.32 0.40 -10.02
N GLY A 103 -2.56 0.71 -9.60
CA GLY A 103 -3.76 0.02 -10.09
C GLY A 103 -3.86 -1.45 -9.67
N GLY A 104 -3.41 -1.78 -8.46
CA GLY A 104 -3.48 -3.12 -7.87
C GLY A 104 -2.29 -4.04 -8.17
N TYR A 105 -1.18 -3.50 -8.68
CA TYR A 105 0.08 -4.24 -8.83
C TYR A 105 0.63 -4.71 -7.47
N PHE A 106 0.59 -3.83 -6.48
CA PHE A 106 0.94 -4.11 -5.09
C PHE A 106 -0.30 -4.54 -4.28
N PRO A 107 -0.18 -5.52 -3.36
CA PRO A 107 -1.28 -5.90 -2.46
C PRO A 107 -1.73 -4.74 -1.57
N ASN A 108 -3.01 -4.73 -1.16
CA ASN A 108 -3.56 -3.68 -0.29
C ASN A 108 -2.81 -3.58 1.03
N LEU A 109 -2.46 -4.71 1.66
CA LEU A 109 -1.67 -4.75 2.89
C LEU A 109 -0.34 -3.99 2.75
N PHE A 110 0.32 -4.09 1.59
CA PHE A 110 1.55 -3.35 1.34
C PHE A 110 1.30 -1.84 1.27
N GLN A 111 0.24 -1.41 0.59
CA GLN A 111 -0.13 0.00 0.45
C GLN A 111 -0.46 0.63 1.80
N GLU A 112 -1.35 -0.01 2.57
CA GLU A 112 -1.79 0.44 3.90
C GLU A 112 -0.63 0.52 4.89
N MET A 113 0.24 -0.48 4.91
CA MET A 113 1.39 -0.48 5.81
C MET A 113 2.39 0.60 5.44
N VAL A 114 2.68 0.81 4.15
CA VAL A 114 3.57 1.89 3.72
C VAL A 114 2.99 3.26 4.06
N ASP A 115 1.68 3.46 3.91
CA ASP A 115 0.98 4.69 4.34
C ASP A 115 1.17 4.94 5.85
N VAL A 116 0.94 3.91 6.68
CA VAL A 116 1.20 4.00 8.13
C VAL A 116 2.68 4.28 8.42
N GLY A 117 3.59 3.66 7.68
CA GLY A 117 5.03 3.89 7.81
C GLY A 117 5.43 5.31 7.46
N GLU A 118 4.84 5.88 6.41
CA GLU A 118 5.11 7.24 5.94
C GLU A 118 4.57 8.27 6.93
N GLN A 119 3.36 8.08 7.44
CA GLN A 119 2.75 8.95 8.46
C GLN A 119 3.51 8.92 9.79
N THR A 120 4.04 7.75 10.18
CA THR A 120 4.79 7.58 11.43
C THR A 120 6.29 7.86 11.29
N GLY A 121 6.78 8.09 10.07
CA GLY A 121 8.20 8.31 9.77
C GLY A 121 9.09 7.06 9.93
N ASN A 122 8.50 5.87 10.05
CA ASN A 122 9.21 4.59 10.27
C ASN A 122 9.07 3.62 9.09
N VAL A 123 9.17 4.15 7.86
CA VAL A 123 9.00 3.38 6.61
C VAL A 123 10.02 2.25 6.50
N ASP A 124 11.24 2.47 7.00
CA ASP A 124 12.33 1.48 7.10
C ASP A 124 11.89 0.24 7.88
N GLN A 125 11.39 0.41 9.11
CA GLN A 125 10.95 -0.70 9.95
C GLN A 125 9.73 -1.41 9.37
N VAL A 126 8.79 -0.64 8.81
CA VAL A 126 7.60 -1.19 8.16
C VAL A 126 7.98 -2.08 6.98
N LEU A 127 8.90 -1.65 6.13
CA LEU A 127 9.35 -2.42 4.97
C LEU A 127 10.06 -3.71 5.38
N LEU A 128 10.88 -3.68 6.45
CA LEU A 128 11.51 -4.88 7.01
C LEU A 128 10.46 -5.87 7.54
N ARG A 129 9.45 -5.40 8.28
CA ARG A 129 8.34 -6.25 8.75
C ARG A 129 7.55 -6.86 7.59
N LEU A 130 7.30 -6.08 6.54
CA LEU A 130 6.64 -6.57 5.33
C LEU A 130 7.51 -7.63 4.63
N ALA A 131 8.83 -7.44 4.59
CA ALA A 131 9.75 -8.43 4.03
C ALA A 131 9.68 -9.75 4.78
N GLU A 132 9.77 -9.71 6.12
CA GLU A 132 9.63 -10.88 6.99
C GLU A 132 8.29 -11.59 6.79
N HIS A 133 7.20 -10.83 6.70
CA HIS A 133 5.86 -11.37 6.46
C HIS A 133 5.78 -12.14 5.13
N TYR A 134 6.16 -11.50 4.03
CA TYR A 134 6.10 -12.14 2.71
C TYR A 134 7.11 -13.28 2.56
N GLU A 135 8.28 -13.20 3.20
CA GLU A 135 9.21 -14.33 3.29
C GLU A 135 8.60 -15.50 4.05
N GLY A 136 7.91 -15.24 5.17
CA GLY A 136 7.19 -16.22 5.95
C GLY A 136 6.13 -16.94 5.11
N GLU A 137 5.32 -16.19 4.35
CA GLU A 137 4.35 -16.77 3.41
C GLU A 137 5.01 -17.69 2.37
N ILE A 138 6.15 -17.27 1.80
CA ILE A 138 6.88 -18.08 0.81
C ILE A 138 7.42 -19.35 1.46
N LYS A 139 8.00 -19.25 2.66
CA LYS A 139 8.54 -20.39 3.41
C LYS A 139 7.42 -21.38 3.74
N LEU A 140 6.28 -20.90 4.24
CA LEU A 140 5.12 -21.74 4.55
C LEU A 140 4.64 -22.50 3.31
N ARG A 141 4.44 -21.81 2.18
CA ARG A 141 4.01 -22.45 0.93
C ARG A 141 5.02 -23.47 0.43
N ARG A 142 6.33 -23.20 0.55
CA ARG A 142 7.38 -24.13 0.16
C ARG A 142 7.40 -25.37 1.03
N THR A 143 7.35 -25.22 2.35
CA THR A 143 7.34 -26.36 3.29
C THR A 143 6.10 -27.22 3.09
N PHE A 144 4.95 -26.59 2.88
CA PHE A 144 3.71 -27.29 2.59
C PHE A 144 3.82 -28.14 1.30
N LEU A 145 4.30 -27.53 0.21
CA LEU A 145 4.50 -28.24 -1.06
C LEU A 145 5.54 -29.36 -0.95
N ALA A 146 6.63 -29.12 -0.22
CA ALA A 146 7.65 -30.14 0.03
C ALA A 146 7.11 -31.32 0.85
N GLY A 147 6.26 -31.04 1.86
CA GLY A 147 5.59 -32.07 2.66
C GLY A 147 4.60 -32.91 1.85
N MET A 148 3.92 -32.32 0.86
CA MET A 148 3.00 -33.04 -0.03
C MET A 148 3.69 -33.84 -1.14
N ALA A 149 4.92 -33.48 -1.51
CA ALA A 149 5.65 -34.16 -2.58
C ALA A 149 5.90 -35.64 -2.27
N TRP A 150 6.20 -35.98 -1.01
CA TRP A 150 6.48 -37.36 -0.60
C TRP A 150 5.25 -38.28 -0.68
N PRO A 151 4.08 -37.94 -0.09
CA PRO A 151 2.85 -38.72 -0.25
C PRO A 151 2.43 -38.93 -1.71
N LEU A 152 2.55 -37.90 -2.55
CA LEU A 152 2.19 -38.00 -3.97
C LEU A 152 3.08 -39.00 -4.73
N LEU A 153 4.37 -39.06 -4.38
CA LEU A 153 5.31 -40.01 -4.97
C LEU A 153 4.98 -41.45 -4.55
N GLN A 154 4.63 -41.69 -3.28
CA GLN A 154 4.23 -43.02 -2.80
C GLN A 154 2.93 -43.51 -3.45
N LEU A 155 1.93 -42.63 -3.59
CA LEU A 155 0.68 -42.95 -4.28
C LEU A 155 0.94 -43.29 -5.75
N ALA A 156 1.72 -42.46 -6.46
CA ALA A 156 2.07 -42.73 -7.86
C ALA A 156 2.78 -44.08 -8.04
N ALA A 157 3.69 -44.44 -7.12
CA ALA A 157 4.43 -45.70 -7.19
C ALA A 157 3.55 -46.94 -6.90
N THR A 158 2.52 -46.82 -6.07
CA THR A 158 1.64 -47.95 -5.71
C THR A 158 0.58 -48.24 -6.78
N THR A 159 0.32 -47.27 -7.67
CA THR A 159 -0.71 -47.40 -8.71
C THR A 159 -0.18 -48.02 -10.01
N ILE A 160 1.14 -48.26 -10.11
CA ILE A 160 1.84 -48.87 -11.27
C ILE A 160 2.21 -50.30 -10.93
#